data_AF-A0A7C5SS83-F1
#
_entry.id   AF-A0A7C5SS83-F1
#
_cell.length_a   1.000
_cell.length_b   1.000
_cell.length_c   1.000
_cell.angle_alpha   90.00
_cell.angle_beta   90.00
_cell.angle_gamma   90.00
#
_symmetry.space_group_name_H-M   'P 1'
#
loop_
_entity.id
_entity.type
_entity.pdbx_description
1 polymer ?
#
loop_
_entity_poly.entity_id
_entity_poly.type
_entity_poly.pdbx_seq_one_letter_code
_entity_poly.pdbx_strand_id
1 'polypeptide(L)' 'NFGFLFEALAIDPRVGMFLPCRVTVIEKDGKVTLSTINPKRLSKLFNNHELDESCDTMYGVYQTLLEDATL' A
#
# COMPACT_ATOMS: atom_id res chain seq x y z
N ASN A 1 -9.62 0.06 5.79
CA ASN A 1 -9.35 -0.97 6.82
C ASN A 1 -8.56 -0.31 7.95
N PHE A 2 -9.25 0.33 8.92
CA PHE A 2 -8.58 1.09 9.98
C PHE A 2 -8.02 0.19 11.09
N GLY A 3 -8.66 -0.96 11.37
CA GLY A 3 -8.16 -1.94 12.34
C GLY A 3 -6.79 -2.49 11.94
N PHE A 4 -6.65 -2.95 10.70
CA PHE A 4 -5.37 -3.38 10.15
C PHE A 4 -4.27 -2.32 10.24
N LEU A 5 -4.59 -1.06 9.92
CA LEU A 5 -3.61 0.03 10.00
C LEU A 5 -3.21 0.34 11.45
N PHE A 6 -4.16 0.23 12.37
CA PHE A 6 -3.90 0.39 13.80
C PHE A 6 -2.97 -0.72 14.33
N GLU A 7 -3.20 -1.97 13.94
CA GLU A 7 -2.33 -3.10 14.27
C GLU A 7 -0.91 -2.91 13.71
N ALA A 8 -0.79 -2.49 12.45
CA ALA A 8 0.51 -2.20 11.83
C ALA A 8 1.26 -1.05 12.52
N LEU A 9 0.55 0.00 12.95
CA LEU A 9 1.13 1.11 13.70
C LEU A 9 1.58 0.70 15.11
N ALA A 10 0.92 -0.28 15.72
CA ALA A 10 1.31 -0.83 17.01
C ALA A 10 2.59 -1.68 16.92
N ILE A 11 2.82 -2.36 15.79
CA ILE A 11 4.08 -3.07 15.51
C ILE A 11 5.22 -2.08 15.25
N ASP A 12 5.00 -1.10 14.36
CA ASP A 12 5.99 -0.07 14.07
C ASP A 12 5.33 1.28 13.71
N PRO A 13 5.48 2.31 14.57
CA PRO A 13 4.87 3.61 14.32
C PRO A 13 5.44 4.32 13.07
N ARG A 14 6.61 3.91 12.58
CA ARG A 14 7.21 4.46 11.33
C ARG A 14 6.35 4.18 10.10
N VAL A 15 5.48 3.17 10.15
CA VAL A 15 4.47 2.91 9.11
C VAL A 15 3.61 4.16 8.84
N GLY A 16 3.36 4.97 9.87
CA GLY A 16 2.62 6.22 9.78
C GLY A 16 3.19 7.24 8.78
N MET A 17 4.49 7.19 8.49
CA MET A 17 5.12 8.08 7.49
C MET A 17 4.60 7.87 6.06
N PHE A 18 3.97 6.72 5.80
CA PHE A 18 3.45 6.34 4.48
C PHE A 18 1.92 6.26 4.46
N LEU A 19 1.28 6.73 5.54
CA LEU A 19 -0.16 6.89 5.62
C LEU A 19 -0.56 8.34 5.29
N PRO A 20 -1.73 8.55 4.67
CA PRO A 20 -2.66 7.54 4.17
C PRO A 20 -2.15 6.85 2.88
N CYS A 21 -2.70 5.67 2.58
CA CYS A 21 -2.48 4.97 1.31
C CYS A 21 -2.83 5.91 0.14
N ARG A 22 -1.91 6.10 -0.81
CA ARG A 22 -2.08 7.02 -1.95
C ARG A 22 -2.16 6.26 -3.27
N VAL A 23 -3.27 6.44 -3.98
CA VAL A 23 -3.39 6.09 -5.40
C VAL A 23 -3.18 7.33 -6.25
N THR A 24 -2.37 7.22 -7.30
CA THR A 24 -2.07 8.29 -8.26
C THR A 24 -2.69 7.92 -9.59
N VAL A 25 -3.51 8.83 -10.13
CA VAL A 25 -4.13 8.71 -11.45
C VAL A 25 -3.43 9.68 -12.38
N ILE A 26 -2.95 9.19 -13.52
CA ILE A 26 -2.24 9.98 -14.51
C ILE A 26 -2.85 9.71 -15.88
N GLU A 27 -3.24 10.75 -16.59
CA GLU A 27 -3.60 10.67 -18.00
C GLU A 27 -2.43 11.14 -18.86
N LYS A 28 -2.00 10.31 -19.80
CA LYS A 28 -0.94 10.63 -20.76
C LYS A 28 -1.24 9.98 -22.10
N ASP A 29 -1.14 10.74 -23.18
CA ASP A 29 -1.35 10.26 -24.56
C ASP A 29 -2.70 9.55 -24.75
N GLY A 30 -3.76 10.05 -24.10
CA GLY A 30 -5.10 9.45 -24.12
C GLY A 30 -5.24 8.15 -23.32
N LYS A 31 -4.21 7.75 -22.57
CA LYS A 31 -4.24 6.57 -21.68
C LYS A 31 -4.23 7.00 -20.22
N VAL A 32 -5.20 6.52 -19.46
CA VAL A 32 -5.25 6.67 -18.00
C VAL A 32 -4.47 5.53 -17.35
N THR A 33 -3.60 5.85 -16.40
CA THR A 33 -2.84 4.89 -15.61
C THR A 33 -3.07 5.15 -14.12
N LEU A 34 -3.41 4.10 -13.38
CA LEU A 34 -3.49 4.13 -11.93
C LEU A 34 -2.23 3.47 -11.34
N SER A 35 -1.67 4.07 -10.30
CA SER A 35 -0.51 3.53 -9.61
C SER A 35 -0.57 3.79 -8.11
N THR A 36 0.04 2.91 -7.33
CA THR A 36 0.20 3.04 -5.88
C THR A 36 1.60 2.58 -5.48
N ILE A 37 2.04 2.94 -4.28
CA ILE A 37 3.31 2.46 -3.74
C ILE A 37 3.23 0.94 -3.49
N ASN A 38 4.30 0.21 -3.77
CA ASN A 38 4.36 -1.22 -3.49
C ASN A 38 4.74 -1.45 -2.01
N PRO A 39 3.83 -1.98 -1.16
CA PRO A 39 4.11 -2.17 0.26
C PRO A 39 5.20 -3.21 0.53
N LYS A 40 5.41 -4.21 -0.34
CA LYS A 40 6.53 -5.18 -0.21
C LYS A 40 7.90 -4.54 -0.47
N ARG A 41 7.94 -3.47 -1.28
CA ARG A 41 9.14 -2.64 -1.45
C ARG A 41 9.36 -1.72 -0.25
N LEU A 42 8.25 -1.25 0.33
CA LEU A 42 8.25 -0.37 1.49
C LEU A 42 8.72 -1.08 2.77
N SER A 43 8.34 -2.35 2.96
CA SER A 43 8.73 -3.14 4.15
C SER A 43 10.24 -3.14 4.41
N LYS A 44 11.03 -3.16 3.32
CA LYS A 44 12.50 -3.09 3.36
C LYS A 44 13.05 -1.80 3.96
N LEU A 45 12.30 -0.70 3.94
CA LEU A 45 12.71 0.57 4.56
C LEU A 45 12.54 0.54 6.08
N PHE A 46 11.57 -0.23 6.59
CA PHE A 46 11.39 -0.39 8.04
C PHE A 46 12.42 -1.36 8.64
N ASN A 47 12.93 -2.30 7.84
CA ASN A 47 13.85 -3.35 8.29
C ASN A 47 13.27 -4.11 9.50
N ASN A 48 11.97 -4.36 9.48
CA ASN A 48 11.22 -5.05 10.52
C ASN A 48 10.39 -6.17 9.89
N HIS A 49 10.81 -7.42 10.11
CA HIS A 49 10.17 -8.60 9.53
C HIS A 49 8.77 -8.88 10.10
N GLU A 50 8.43 -8.33 11.27
CA GLU A 50 7.09 -8.43 11.84
C GLU A 50 6.03 -7.71 10.97
N LEU A 51 6.45 -6.83 10.05
CA LEU A 51 5.57 -6.14 9.11
C LEU A 51 5.39 -6.87 7.78
N ASP A 52 6.12 -7.95 7.51
CA ASP A 52 6.15 -8.57 6.17
C ASP A 52 4.78 -9.13 5.77
N GLU A 53 4.11 -9.85 6.67
CA GLU A 53 2.75 -10.37 6.44
C GLU A 53 1.73 -9.25 6.24
N SER A 54 1.85 -8.17 7.03
CA SER A 54 1.02 -6.98 6.87
C SER A 54 1.23 -6.36 5.48
N CYS A 55 2.48 -6.24 5.03
CA CYS A 55 2.81 -5.69 3.72
C CYS A 55 2.34 -6.58 2.56
N ASP A 56 2.41 -7.90 2.73
CA ASP A 56 1.88 -8.87 1.76
C ASP A 56 0.36 -8.80 1.65
N THR A 57 -0.34 -8.69 2.78
CA THR A 57 -1.79 -8.50 2.82
C THR A 57 -2.19 -7.20 2.13
N MET A 58 -1.50 -6.09 2.43
CA MET A 58 -1.79 -4.80 1.82
C MET A 58 -1.49 -4.79 0.32
N TYR A 59 -0.49 -5.54 -0.13
CA TYR A 59 -0.21 -5.71 -1.56
C TYR A 59 -1.40 -6.34 -2.29
N GLY A 60 -1.99 -7.40 -1.73
CA GLY A 60 -3.19 -8.03 -2.29
C GLY A 60 -4.37 -7.08 -2.36
N VAL A 61 -4.63 -6.33 -1.27
CA VAL A 61 -5.69 -5.31 -1.24
C VAL A 61 -5.49 -4.25 -2.34
N TYR A 62 -4.26 -3.77 -2.54
CA TYR A 62 -3.97 -2.81 -3.61
C TYR A 62 -4.18 -3.39 -5.00
N GLN A 63 -3.79 -4.64 -5.25
CA GLN A 63 -4.03 -5.28 -6.54
C GLN A 63 -5.52 -5.35 -6.85
N THR A 64 -6.32 -5.88 -5.93
CA THR A 64 -7.77 -5.98 -6.11
C THR A 64 -8.40 -4.61 -6.38
N LEU A 65 -8.03 -3.58 -5.59
CA LEU A 65 -8.56 -2.23 -5.80
C LEU A 65 -8.21 -1.63 -7.16
N LEU A 66 -6.98 -1.84 -7.65
CA LEU A 66 -6.55 -1.33 -8.94
C LEU A 66 -7.20 -2.10 -10.11
N GLU A 67 -7.33 -3.41 -9.98
CA GLU A 67 -8.02 -4.27 -10.95
C GLU A 67 -9.49 -3.87 -11.05
N ASP A 68 -10.21 -3.81 -9.93
CA ASP A 68 -11.63 -3.42 -9.89
C ASP A 68 -11.88 -2.02 -10.47
N ALA A 69 -10.96 -1.07 -10.23
CA ALA A 69 -11.08 0.31 -10.73
C ALA A 69 -10.71 0.48 -12.21
N THR A 70 -10.16 -0.56 -12.85
CA THR A 70 -9.75 -0.54 -14.27
C THR A 70 -10.57 -1.45 -15.17
N LEU A 71 -11.55 -2.17 -14.60
CA LEU A 71 -12.63 -2.85 -15.32
C LEU A 71 -13.64 -1.84 -15.89
#